data_AF-A0A562XMV6-F1
#
_entry.id   AF-A0A562XMV6-F1
#
_cell.length_a   1.000
_cell.length_b   1.000
_cell.length_c   1.000
_cell.angle_alpha   90.00
_cell.angle_beta   90.00
_cell.angle_gamma   90.00
#
_symmetry.space_group_name_H-M   'P 1'
#
loop_
_entity.id
_entity.type
_entity.pdbx_description
1 polymer ?
#
loop_
_entity_poly.entity_id
_entity_poly.type
_entity_poly.pdbx_seq_one_letter_code
_entity_poly.pdbx_strand_id
1 'polypeptide(L)'
;MKKIVVLFISIAILFAKTQKLSDIPPAQIFYINLDPQICDTKCLEKLIKDELYISFLTRYDEKYANEELRNFFVFLNSRSDFYNPSTAEVQIAILLPEQVIKSYSIIVTNAIFSYAIKRGLNSNIKFFLSQNETSANIDSALLKARAEGFRYVIAVLTNAGLNVISDPKYSDMIFYIPTINSKTTKLSAENLIFGGIDYEDQIKKLLSYSNQKIAVFNDGSRLGNMLNNYISNLITPIYTKEISGNKLDLKPTLENNSRLRNSSIFLNTPLIKTALLSSQFRVFNLNPNALLSTQINYNNALLSLTQPNDRKNMYIANSISKIDDEIISNNAILGQNIEYDWVAYSSTFGFDYIYTKFINSDASSLFDEKVQDGQVIYDTKIMKSNQFGFYSLDENSEASSSSIFPTRP
;
A
#
# COMPACT_ATOMS: atom_id res chain seq x y z
N MET A 1 -46.20 -44.95 10.59
CA MET A 1 -45.25 -43.99 10.00
C MET A 1 -45.44 -42.54 10.49
N LYS A 2 -46.67 -42.03 10.73
CA LYS A 2 -46.87 -40.65 11.23
C LYS A 2 -46.32 -40.35 12.65
N LYS A 3 -46.22 -41.33 13.54
CA LYS A 3 -45.72 -41.12 14.92
C LYS A 3 -44.19 -41.02 15.03
N ILE A 4 -43.43 -41.53 14.06
CA ILE A 4 -41.96 -41.48 14.07
C ILE A 4 -41.44 -40.14 13.54
N VAL A 5 -42.17 -39.51 12.61
CA VAL A 5 -41.80 -38.21 12.04
C VAL A 5 -41.94 -37.08 13.07
N VAL A 6 -42.93 -37.16 13.98
CA VAL A 6 -43.12 -36.16 15.04
C VAL A 6 -41.98 -36.21 16.06
N LEU A 7 -41.42 -37.39 16.34
CA LEU A 7 -40.31 -37.55 17.29
C LEU A 7 -38.98 -36.94 16.77
N PHE A 8 -38.76 -36.99 15.45
CA PHE A 8 -37.57 -36.39 14.83
C PHE A 8 -37.63 -34.87 14.73
N ILE A 9 -38.83 -34.28 14.61
CA ILE A 9 -39.01 -32.82 14.57
C ILE A 9 -38.77 -32.18 15.95
N SER A 10 -39.11 -32.87 17.05
CA SER A 10 -38.87 -32.37 18.41
C SER A 10 -37.40 -32.28 18.82
N ILE A 11 -36.50 -33.05 18.20
CA ILE A 11 -35.06 -33.04 18.53
C ILE A 11 -34.33 -31.85 17.87
N ALA A 12 -34.84 -31.32 16.76
CA ALA A 12 -34.22 -30.20 16.04
C ALA A 12 -34.37 -28.84 16.75
N ILE A 13 -35.32 -28.71 17.69
CA ILE A 13 -35.60 -27.44 18.40
C ILE A 13 -34.65 -27.24 19.60
N LEU A 14 -33.88 -28.26 20.00
CA LEU A 14 -32.97 -28.19 21.15
C LEU A 14 -31.58 -27.58 20.85
N PHE A 15 -31.33 -27.13 19.61
CA PHE A 15 -30.06 -26.48 19.21
C PHE A 15 -30.22 -25.01 18.78
N ALA A 16 -31.10 -24.26 19.43
CA ALA A 16 -31.13 -22.81 19.27
C ALA A 16 -29.94 -22.17 20.03
N LYS A 17 -28.86 -21.84 19.33
CA LYS A 17 -27.78 -21.00 19.88
C LYS A 17 -28.33 -19.60 20.15
N THR A 18 -28.32 -19.18 21.41
CA THR A 18 -28.61 -17.80 21.78
C THR A 18 -27.45 -16.92 21.32
N GLN A 19 -27.65 -16.05 20.34
CA GLN A 19 -26.68 -15.00 20.06
C GLN A 19 -26.91 -13.88 21.09
N LYS A 20 -26.12 -13.89 22.15
CA LYS A 20 -26.08 -12.76 23.08
C LYS A 20 -25.26 -11.67 22.41
N LEU A 21 -25.89 -10.55 22.05
CA LEU A 21 -25.18 -9.34 21.63
C LEU A 21 -24.21 -8.93 22.75
N SER A 22 -23.02 -8.48 22.36
CA SER A 22 -21.98 -8.08 23.31
C SER A 22 -22.46 -6.91 24.18
N ASP A 23 -22.24 -7.00 25.50
CA ASP A 23 -22.51 -5.93 26.46
C ASP A 23 -21.45 -4.80 26.39
N ILE A 24 -20.55 -4.83 25.39
CA ILE A 24 -19.53 -3.80 25.19
C ILE A 24 -20.19 -2.58 24.52
N PRO A 25 -20.15 -1.39 25.15
CA PRO A 25 -20.67 -0.18 24.53
C PRO A 25 -19.93 0.10 23.21
N PRO A 26 -20.60 0.66 22.19
CA PRO A 26 -19.97 1.01 20.93
C PRO A 26 -18.76 1.91 21.17
N ALA A 27 -17.74 1.76 20.31
CA ALA A 27 -16.51 2.56 20.40
C ALA A 27 -16.86 4.06 20.41
N GLN A 28 -16.50 4.73 21.49
CA GLN A 28 -16.61 6.18 21.61
C GLN A 28 -15.26 6.80 21.27
N ILE A 29 -15.27 7.85 20.46
CA ILE A 29 -14.06 8.64 20.20
C ILE A 29 -13.80 9.45 21.47
N PHE A 30 -12.66 9.19 22.12
CA PHE A 30 -12.22 9.92 23.29
C PHE A 30 -11.03 10.80 22.92
N TYR A 31 -11.20 12.11 23.06
CA TYR A 31 -10.14 13.08 22.85
C TYR A 31 -9.33 13.23 24.14
N ILE A 32 -8.08 12.77 24.14
CA ILE A 32 -7.21 12.84 25.33
C ILE A 32 -6.67 14.28 25.47
N ASN A 33 -7.04 14.96 26.55
CA ASN A 33 -6.41 16.22 26.94
C ASN A 33 -5.05 15.95 27.62
N LEU A 34 -3.97 16.40 27.00
CA LEU A 34 -2.61 16.28 27.52
C LEU A 34 -2.10 17.56 28.23
N ASP A 35 -2.91 18.63 28.25
CA ASP A 35 -2.55 19.90 28.87
C ASP A 35 -3.08 19.96 30.33
N PRO A 36 -2.19 20.15 31.33
CA PRO A 36 -2.61 20.23 32.73
C PRO A 36 -3.35 21.53 33.09
N GLN A 37 -3.37 22.54 32.21
CA GLN A 37 -4.04 23.82 32.47
C GLN A 37 -5.52 23.81 32.03
N ILE A 38 -6.39 24.30 32.93
CA ILE A 38 -7.81 24.52 32.65
C ILE A 38 -7.96 25.53 31.51
N CYS A 39 -8.74 25.18 30.49
CA CYS A 39 -9.06 26.07 29.37
C CYS A 39 -10.43 26.71 29.64
N ASP A 40 -10.44 28.00 29.96
CA ASP A 40 -11.65 28.78 30.14
C ASP A 40 -12.26 29.22 28.79
N THR A 41 -13.38 29.93 28.83
CA THR A 41 -14.09 30.43 27.63
C THR A 41 -13.17 31.20 26.69
N LYS A 42 -12.26 32.05 27.21
CA LYS A 42 -11.33 32.84 26.39
C LYS A 42 -10.28 31.96 25.73
N CYS A 43 -9.78 30.96 26.44
CA CYS A 43 -8.89 29.95 25.89
C CYS A 43 -9.57 29.18 24.76
N LEU A 44 -10.83 28.75 24.94
CA LEU A 44 -11.60 28.05 23.91
C LEU A 44 -11.84 28.92 22.67
N GLU A 45 -12.24 30.19 22.84
CA GLU A 45 -12.42 31.15 21.75
C GLU A 45 -11.10 31.40 20.99
N LYS A 46 -9.98 31.48 21.71
CA LYS A 46 -8.66 31.62 21.10
C LYS A 46 -8.29 30.41 20.25
N LEU A 47 -8.56 29.19 20.72
CA LEU A 47 -8.30 27.97 19.95
C LEU A 47 -9.10 27.94 18.64
N ILE A 48 -10.34 28.45 18.64
CA ILE A 48 -11.15 28.58 17.43
C ILE A 48 -10.54 29.62 16.48
N LYS A 49 -10.16 30.80 17.01
CA LYS A 49 -9.56 31.89 16.24
C LYS A 49 -8.22 31.50 15.60
N ASP A 50 -7.44 30.69 16.30
CA ASP A 50 -6.15 30.18 15.83
C ASP A 50 -6.31 28.90 14.97
N GLU A 51 -7.54 28.51 14.63
CA GLU A 51 -7.89 27.32 13.82
C GLU A 51 -7.44 25.97 14.40
N LEU A 52 -7.19 25.91 15.72
CA LEU A 52 -6.72 24.72 16.44
C LEU A 52 -7.90 23.84 16.91
N TYR A 53 -8.68 23.30 15.95
CA TYR A 53 -9.95 22.63 16.24
C TYR A 53 -9.83 21.32 17.04
N ILE A 54 -8.76 20.54 16.84
CA ILE A 54 -8.52 19.32 17.63
C ILE A 54 -8.15 19.68 19.07
N SER A 55 -7.35 20.74 19.26
CA SER A 55 -7.06 21.28 20.59
C SER A 55 -8.31 21.83 21.27
N PHE A 56 -9.23 22.42 20.51
CA PHE A 56 -10.54 22.82 21.02
C PHE A 56 -11.38 21.60 21.46
N LEU A 57 -11.48 20.54 20.64
CA LEU A 57 -12.25 19.33 20.96
C LEU A 57 -11.70 18.58 22.19
N THR A 58 -10.37 18.49 22.31
CA THR A 58 -9.70 17.84 23.45
C THR A 58 -9.85 18.64 24.75
N ARG A 59 -9.94 19.97 24.68
CA ARG A 59 -9.98 20.85 25.86
C ARG A 59 -11.39 21.36 26.19
N TYR A 60 -12.40 20.98 25.41
CA TYR A 60 -13.78 21.39 25.63
C TYR A 60 -14.32 20.79 26.93
N ASP A 61 -14.86 21.66 27.78
CA ASP A 61 -15.58 21.30 28.99
C ASP A 61 -16.84 22.17 29.05
N GLU A 62 -17.99 21.50 29.18
CA GLU A 62 -19.32 22.11 29.20
C GLU A 62 -19.43 23.20 30.28
N LYS A 63 -18.67 23.08 31.37
CA LYS A 63 -18.63 24.07 32.47
C LYS A 63 -18.13 25.46 32.02
N TYR A 64 -17.28 25.52 31.00
CA TYR A 64 -16.66 26.77 30.52
C TYR A 64 -17.17 27.20 29.14
N ALA A 65 -18.12 26.47 28.56
CA ALA A 65 -18.68 26.73 27.24
C ALA A 65 -19.91 27.66 27.32
N ASN A 66 -19.87 28.77 26.57
CA ASN A 66 -21.07 29.54 26.28
C ASN A 66 -21.89 28.84 25.17
N GLU A 67 -23.07 29.38 24.85
CA GLU A 67 -23.96 28.77 23.85
C GLU A 67 -23.32 28.65 22.46
N GLU A 68 -22.50 29.63 22.05
CA GLU A 68 -21.80 29.62 20.77
C GLU A 68 -20.71 28.54 20.72
N LEU A 69 -19.90 28.42 21.78
CA LEU A 69 -18.89 27.37 21.92
C LEU A 69 -19.52 25.98 22.00
N ARG A 70 -20.67 25.85 22.68
CA ARG A 70 -21.42 24.59 22.72
C ARG A 70 -21.93 24.22 21.34
N ASN A 71 -22.50 25.17 20.59
CA ASN A 71 -22.95 24.94 19.22
C ASN A 71 -21.77 24.61 18.30
N PHE A 72 -20.61 25.25 18.50
CA PHE A 72 -19.39 24.96 17.74
C PHE A 72 -18.80 23.58 18.08
N PHE A 73 -18.82 23.17 19.35
CA PHE A 73 -18.44 21.82 19.77
C PHE A 73 -19.39 20.76 19.25
N VAL A 74 -20.69 21.01 19.31
CA VAL A 74 -21.69 20.13 18.67
C VAL A 74 -21.46 20.10 17.17
N PHE A 75 -21.17 21.22 16.51
CA PHE A 75 -20.87 21.28 15.07
C PHE A 75 -19.58 20.53 14.68
N LEU A 76 -18.52 20.62 15.49
CA LEU A 76 -17.28 19.90 15.26
C LEU A 76 -17.41 18.40 15.57
N ASN A 77 -18.18 18.03 16.60
CA ASN A 77 -18.50 16.63 16.87
C ASN A 77 -19.53 16.07 15.89
N SER A 78 -20.48 16.87 15.41
CA SER A 78 -21.40 16.53 14.32
C SER A 78 -20.72 16.62 12.96
N ARG A 79 -19.45 17.02 12.89
CA ARG A 79 -18.62 16.79 11.71
C ARG A 79 -18.18 15.33 11.61
N SER A 80 -18.51 14.49 12.59
CA SER A 80 -18.66 13.03 12.41
C SER A 80 -19.96 12.64 11.67
N ASP A 81 -20.95 13.55 11.54
CA ASP A 81 -22.19 13.36 10.76
C ASP A 81 -22.06 13.72 9.27
N PHE A 82 -20.83 13.86 8.74
CA PHE A 82 -20.63 13.69 7.29
C PHE A 82 -21.03 12.28 6.82
N TYR A 83 -21.21 11.32 7.73
CA TYR A 83 -21.67 9.99 7.38
C TYR A 83 -23.19 9.86 7.47
N ASN A 84 -23.91 10.56 6.59
CA ASN A 84 -25.22 10.09 6.18
C ASN A 84 -25.01 9.33 4.84
N PRO A 85 -24.97 7.98 4.83
CA PRO A 85 -24.66 7.21 3.62
C PRO A 85 -25.64 7.48 2.47
N SER A 86 -26.80 8.06 2.76
CA SER A 86 -27.81 8.50 1.80
C SER A 86 -27.47 9.79 1.04
N THR A 87 -26.49 10.59 1.49
CA THR A 87 -26.05 11.85 0.84
C THR A 87 -24.57 11.84 0.44
N ALA A 88 -23.90 10.68 0.52
CA ALA A 88 -22.49 10.57 0.17
C ALA A 88 -22.29 10.80 -1.34
N GLU A 89 -21.48 11.78 -1.70
CA GLU A 89 -21.15 12.12 -3.09
C GLU A 89 -20.21 11.09 -3.72
N VAL A 90 -19.42 10.42 -2.89
CA VAL A 90 -18.42 9.43 -3.31
C VAL A 90 -18.82 8.05 -2.80
N GLN A 91 -19.13 7.12 -3.72
CA GLN A 91 -19.45 5.73 -3.41
C GLN A 91 -18.39 4.80 -4.00
N ILE A 92 -17.52 4.26 -3.15
CA ILE A 92 -16.43 3.37 -3.58
C ILE A 92 -16.48 2.09 -2.73
N ALA A 93 -16.51 0.95 -3.42
CA ALA A 93 -16.36 -0.36 -2.81
C ALA A 93 -14.89 -0.77 -2.81
N ILE A 94 -14.48 -1.48 -1.76
CA ILE A 94 -13.14 -2.06 -1.67
C ILE A 94 -13.32 -3.57 -1.54
N LEU A 95 -12.90 -4.32 -2.57
CA LEU A 95 -12.98 -5.77 -2.59
C LEU A 95 -11.67 -6.36 -2.04
N LEU A 96 -11.76 -7.10 -0.94
CA LEU A 96 -10.61 -7.68 -0.24
C LEU A 96 -10.79 -9.19 -0.03
N PRO A 97 -9.92 -10.04 -0.59
CA PRO A 97 -9.81 -11.45 -0.24
C PRO A 97 -8.85 -11.61 0.95
N GLU A 98 -9.29 -11.26 2.16
CA GLU A 98 -8.43 -11.02 3.33
C GLU A 98 -7.55 -12.22 3.76
N GLN A 99 -7.94 -13.46 3.44
CA GLN A 99 -7.13 -14.66 3.71
C GLN A 99 -5.95 -14.81 2.72
N VAL A 100 -6.08 -14.25 1.52
CA VAL A 100 -5.07 -14.30 0.45
C VAL A 100 -4.09 -13.15 0.60
N ILE A 101 -4.58 -11.92 0.76
CA ILE A 101 -3.76 -10.72 0.79
C ILE A 101 -3.26 -10.34 2.21
N LYS A 102 -3.84 -10.93 3.26
CA LYS A 102 -3.37 -10.82 4.66
C LYS A 102 -3.11 -9.36 5.09
N SER A 103 -1.87 -9.02 5.41
CA SER A 103 -1.45 -7.68 5.87
C SER A 103 -1.73 -6.58 4.86
N TYR A 104 -1.77 -6.88 3.56
CA TYR A 104 -2.13 -5.89 2.54
C TYR A 104 -3.56 -5.36 2.71
N SER A 105 -4.45 -6.10 3.38
CA SER A 105 -5.80 -5.60 3.71
C SER A 105 -5.75 -4.35 4.57
N ILE A 106 -4.86 -4.32 5.57
CA ILE A 106 -4.68 -3.17 6.48
C ILE A 106 -3.99 -2.03 5.74
N ILE A 107 -2.94 -2.35 4.99
CA ILE A 107 -2.14 -1.39 4.20
C ILE A 107 -3.02 -0.60 3.22
N VAL A 108 -3.91 -1.29 2.49
CA VAL A 108 -4.81 -0.64 1.53
C VAL A 108 -5.91 0.15 2.24
N THR A 109 -6.46 -0.38 3.34
CA THR A 109 -7.47 0.31 4.14
C THR A 109 -6.97 1.66 4.64
N ASN A 110 -5.79 1.67 5.25
CA ASN A 110 -5.18 2.88 5.78
C ASN A 110 -4.85 3.90 4.68
N ALA A 111 -4.32 3.43 3.55
CA ALA A 111 -4.01 4.28 2.40
C ALA A 111 -5.26 4.98 1.86
N ILE A 112 -6.37 4.25 1.73
CA ILE A 112 -7.64 4.79 1.25
C ILE A 112 -8.23 5.79 2.25
N PHE A 113 -8.21 5.49 3.55
CA PHE A 113 -8.69 6.44 4.55
C PHE A 113 -7.85 7.72 4.58
N SER A 114 -6.52 7.58 4.49
CA SER A 114 -5.62 8.73 4.45
C SER A 114 -5.95 9.69 3.30
N TYR A 115 -6.22 9.13 2.11
CA TYR A 115 -6.66 9.92 0.95
C TYR A 115 -8.02 10.59 1.18
N ALA A 116 -9.00 9.84 1.69
CA ALA A 116 -10.34 10.36 1.94
C ALA A 116 -10.34 11.52 2.95
N ILE A 117 -9.52 11.40 4.01
CA ILE A 117 -9.29 12.45 5.01
C ILE A 117 -8.65 13.66 4.35
N LYS A 118 -7.55 13.47 3.59
CA LYS A 118 -6.85 14.55 2.87
C LYS A 118 -7.80 15.37 1.99
N ARG A 119 -8.71 14.70 1.29
CA ARG A 119 -9.64 15.33 0.37
C ARG A 119 -10.89 15.91 1.06
N GLY A 120 -11.10 15.63 2.35
CA GLY A 120 -12.30 16.02 3.08
C GLY A 120 -13.59 15.46 2.45
N LEU A 121 -13.53 14.24 1.90
CA LEU A 121 -14.65 13.68 1.13
C LEU A 121 -15.83 13.29 2.02
N ASN A 122 -17.02 13.68 1.60
CA ASN A 122 -18.25 13.03 2.04
C ASN A 122 -18.42 11.70 1.28
N SER A 123 -17.76 10.66 1.77
CA SER A 123 -17.66 9.37 1.09
C SER A 123 -18.28 8.20 1.86
N ASN A 124 -19.06 7.39 1.16
CA ASN A 124 -19.44 6.04 1.59
C ASN A 124 -18.42 5.06 1.00
N ILE A 125 -17.41 4.73 1.82
CA ILE A 125 -16.38 3.74 1.50
C ILE A 125 -16.75 2.45 2.21
N LYS A 126 -17.00 1.37 1.47
CA LYS A 126 -17.40 0.10 2.05
C LYS A 126 -16.47 -1.04 1.65
N PHE A 127 -16.03 -1.79 2.65
CA PHE A 127 -15.18 -2.96 2.47
C PHE A 127 -16.04 -4.22 2.29
N PHE A 128 -15.83 -4.91 1.18
CA PHE A 128 -16.46 -6.17 0.84
C PHE A 128 -15.42 -7.29 0.96
N LEU A 129 -15.50 -8.02 2.06
CA LEU A 129 -14.61 -9.14 2.36
C LEU A 129 -15.07 -10.38 1.61
N SER A 130 -14.25 -10.86 0.66
CA SER A 130 -14.52 -12.09 -0.09
C SER A 130 -13.86 -13.31 0.56
N GLN A 131 -13.08 -13.15 1.63
CA GLN A 131 -12.26 -14.21 2.25
C GLN A 131 -11.11 -14.68 1.35
N ASN A 132 -11.43 -15.21 0.17
CA ASN A 132 -10.49 -15.70 -0.82
C ASN A 132 -10.92 -15.30 -2.24
N GLU A 133 -10.14 -15.72 -3.24
CA GLU A 133 -10.37 -15.37 -4.65
C GLU A 133 -11.11 -16.47 -5.43
N THR A 134 -11.91 -17.31 -4.77
CA THR A 134 -12.79 -18.25 -5.48
C THR A 134 -13.93 -17.49 -6.16
N SER A 135 -14.38 -17.99 -7.32
CA SER A 135 -15.44 -17.33 -8.10
C SER A 135 -16.70 -17.07 -7.29
N ALA A 136 -17.17 -18.05 -6.50
CA ALA A 136 -18.36 -17.90 -5.68
C ALA A 136 -18.23 -16.78 -4.63
N ASN A 137 -17.05 -16.65 -4.02
CA ASN A 137 -16.81 -15.67 -2.98
C ASN A 137 -16.69 -14.24 -3.53
N ILE A 138 -15.94 -14.07 -4.63
CA ILE A 138 -15.86 -12.77 -5.31
C ILE A 138 -17.24 -12.39 -5.85
N ASP A 139 -17.97 -13.32 -6.47
CA ASP A 139 -19.31 -13.07 -7.00
C ASP A 139 -20.28 -12.60 -5.91
N SER A 140 -20.30 -13.30 -4.77
CA SER A 140 -21.15 -12.93 -3.63
C SER A 140 -20.85 -11.52 -3.13
N ALA A 141 -19.56 -11.17 -2.99
CA ALA A 141 -19.14 -9.84 -2.58
C ALA A 141 -19.54 -8.76 -3.59
N LEU A 142 -19.35 -9.01 -4.89
CA LEU A 142 -19.68 -8.05 -5.95
C LEU A 142 -21.18 -7.88 -6.18
N LEU A 143 -21.96 -8.95 -6.11
CA LEU A 143 -23.42 -8.86 -6.21
C LEU A 143 -23.98 -8.05 -5.04
N LYS A 144 -23.42 -8.21 -3.84
CA LYS A 144 -23.77 -7.38 -2.69
C LYS A 144 -23.38 -5.91 -2.91
N ALA A 145 -22.16 -5.65 -3.38
CA ALA A 145 -21.71 -4.29 -3.68
C ALA A 145 -22.60 -3.60 -4.72
N ARG A 146 -22.91 -4.30 -5.82
CA ARG A 146 -23.84 -3.80 -6.84
C ARG A 146 -25.23 -3.53 -6.26
N ALA A 147 -25.78 -4.45 -5.48
CA ALA A 147 -27.12 -4.30 -4.90
C ALA A 147 -27.21 -3.08 -3.95
N GLU A 148 -26.09 -2.71 -3.32
CA GLU A 148 -25.96 -1.52 -2.49
C GLU A 148 -25.61 -0.24 -3.29
N GLY A 149 -25.55 -0.31 -4.63
CA GLY A 149 -25.34 0.83 -5.52
C GLY A 149 -23.89 1.14 -5.87
N PHE A 150 -22.92 0.37 -5.38
CA PHE A 150 -21.51 0.62 -5.67
C PHE A 150 -21.17 0.27 -7.12
N ARG A 151 -20.68 1.26 -7.86
CA ARG A 151 -20.22 1.10 -9.26
C ARG A 151 -18.71 1.17 -9.44
N TYR A 152 -18.00 1.76 -8.49
CA TYR A 152 -16.56 1.91 -8.53
C TYR A 152 -15.93 1.01 -7.46
N VAL A 153 -14.98 0.16 -7.87
CA VAL A 153 -14.40 -0.86 -7.01
C VAL A 153 -12.87 -0.79 -7.05
N ILE A 154 -12.25 -0.63 -5.89
CA ILE A 154 -10.82 -0.90 -5.72
C ILE A 154 -10.68 -2.38 -5.33
N ALA A 155 -10.17 -3.19 -6.26
CA ALA A 155 -10.10 -4.65 -6.15
C ALA A 155 -8.67 -5.11 -5.89
N VAL A 156 -8.36 -5.42 -4.62
CA VAL A 156 -7.02 -5.86 -4.20
C VAL A 156 -6.88 -7.36 -4.41
N LEU A 157 -6.80 -7.77 -5.68
CA LEU A 157 -6.83 -9.17 -6.10
C LEU A 157 -5.47 -9.63 -6.64
N THR A 158 -5.28 -10.93 -6.75
CA THR A 158 -4.25 -11.54 -7.60
C THR A 158 -4.84 -11.90 -8.97
N ASN A 159 -3.98 -12.40 -9.86
CA ASN A 159 -4.42 -12.88 -11.18
C ASN A 159 -5.54 -13.94 -11.13
N ALA A 160 -5.72 -14.64 -9.99
CA ALA A 160 -6.78 -15.63 -9.84
C ALA A 160 -8.19 -15.01 -9.85
N GLY A 161 -8.37 -13.85 -9.22
CA GLY A 161 -9.64 -13.14 -9.17
C GLY A 161 -10.05 -12.42 -10.46
N LEU A 162 -9.13 -12.23 -11.42
CA LEU A 162 -9.38 -11.44 -12.63
C LEU A 162 -10.51 -12.00 -13.50
N ASN A 163 -10.56 -13.32 -13.67
CA ASN A 163 -11.57 -13.98 -14.52
C ASN A 163 -13.00 -13.64 -14.07
N VAL A 164 -13.20 -13.41 -12.78
CA VAL A 164 -14.51 -13.13 -12.19
C VAL A 164 -14.92 -11.70 -12.47
N ILE A 165 -14.03 -10.73 -12.22
CA ILE A 165 -14.32 -9.30 -12.41
C ILE A 165 -14.37 -8.89 -13.88
N SER A 166 -13.75 -9.67 -14.77
CA SER A 166 -13.82 -9.48 -16.22
C SER A 166 -15.08 -10.07 -16.86
N ASP A 167 -15.93 -10.77 -16.10
CA ASP A 167 -17.17 -11.34 -16.63
C ASP A 167 -18.08 -10.20 -17.15
N PRO A 168 -18.67 -10.32 -18.36
CA PRO A 168 -19.56 -9.31 -18.92
C PRO A 168 -20.71 -8.89 -17.99
N LYS A 169 -21.13 -9.74 -17.05
CA LYS A 169 -22.12 -9.39 -16.03
C LYS A 169 -21.67 -8.28 -15.08
N TYR A 170 -20.37 -7.93 -15.04
CA TYR A 170 -19.77 -6.84 -14.25
C TYR A 170 -19.30 -5.64 -15.07
N SER A 171 -19.69 -5.55 -16.35
CA SER A 171 -19.33 -4.45 -17.25
C SER A 171 -19.86 -3.07 -16.83
N ASP A 172 -20.89 -3.01 -15.97
CA ASP A 172 -21.45 -1.77 -15.39
C ASP A 172 -20.60 -1.19 -14.24
N MET A 173 -19.67 -1.99 -13.71
CA MET A 173 -18.77 -1.64 -12.61
C MET A 173 -17.35 -1.40 -13.12
N ILE A 174 -16.70 -0.35 -12.63
CA ILE A 174 -15.29 -0.05 -12.92
C ILE A 174 -14.41 -0.61 -11.81
N PHE A 175 -13.38 -1.36 -12.18
CA PHE A 175 -12.43 -1.98 -11.27
C PHE A 175 -11.05 -1.38 -11.42
N TYR A 176 -10.53 -0.79 -10.34
CA TYR A 176 -9.12 -0.46 -10.21
C TYR A 176 -8.39 -1.56 -9.42
N ILE A 177 -7.31 -2.09 -9.97
CA ILE A 177 -6.61 -3.27 -9.44
C ILE A 177 -5.18 -2.87 -9.06
N PRO A 178 -4.91 -2.45 -7.82
CA PRO A 178 -3.61 -1.89 -7.43
C PRO A 178 -2.43 -2.85 -7.56
N THR A 179 -2.70 -4.16 -7.54
CA THR A 179 -1.72 -5.22 -7.33
C THR A 179 -1.25 -5.90 -8.61
N ILE A 180 -1.89 -5.63 -9.75
CA ILE A 180 -1.65 -6.38 -10.99
C ILE A 180 -1.27 -5.41 -12.10
N ASN A 181 -0.16 -5.72 -12.78
CA ASN A 181 0.23 -5.07 -14.01
C ASN A 181 -0.36 -5.81 -15.22
N SER A 182 -0.90 -5.08 -16.18
CA SER A 182 -1.58 -5.64 -17.37
C SER A 182 -0.69 -6.59 -18.17
N LYS A 183 0.64 -6.41 -18.18
CA LYS A 183 1.59 -7.30 -18.88
C LYS A 183 1.68 -8.70 -18.27
N THR A 184 1.20 -8.89 -17.04
CA THR A 184 1.23 -10.18 -16.34
C THR A 184 0.01 -11.06 -16.62
N THR A 185 -0.93 -10.55 -17.43
CA THR A 185 -2.17 -11.24 -17.77
C THR A 185 -2.49 -11.04 -19.26
N LYS A 186 -3.27 -11.95 -19.83
CA LYS A 186 -3.84 -11.79 -21.18
C LYS A 186 -5.27 -11.25 -21.13
N LEU A 187 -5.86 -11.17 -19.93
CA LEU A 187 -7.20 -10.65 -19.74
C LEU A 187 -7.16 -9.13 -19.87
N SER A 188 -8.01 -8.62 -20.75
CA SER A 188 -8.27 -7.21 -20.92
C SER A 188 -9.76 -7.01 -21.06
N ALA A 189 -10.30 -6.03 -20.35
CA ALA A 189 -11.67 -5.57 -20.47
C ALA A 189 -11.71 -4.08 -20.16
N GLU A 190 -12.61 -3.34 -20.82
CA GLU A 190 -12.67 -1.86 -20.77
C GLU A 190 -12.94 -1.33 -19.36
N ASN A 191 -13.59 -2.13 -18.52
CA ASN A 191 -13.92 -1.78 -17.15
C ASN A 191 -12.80 -2.10 -16.14
N LEU A 192 -11.64 -2.57 -16.60
CA LEU A 192 -10.49 -2.91 -15.75
C LEU A 192 -9.37 -1.89 -15.92
N ILE A 193 -8.88 -1.37 -14.81
CA ILE A 193 -7.73 -0.48 -14.72
C ILE A 193 -6.68 -1.15 -13.83
N PHE A 194 -5.50 -1.38 -14.40
CA PHE A 194 -4.39 -2.07 -13.76
C PHE A 194 -3.42 -1.08 -13.12
N GLY A 195 -3.25 -1.19 -11.81
CA GLY A 195 -2.39 -0.33 -11.00
C GLY A 195 -1.08 -0.98 -10.57
N GLY A 196 -0.80 -2.22 -10.95
CA GLY A 196 0.44 -2.88 -10.56
C GLY A 196 1.67 -2.29 -11.26
N ILE A 197 2.78 -2.21 -10.53
CA ILE A 197 4.07 -1.74 -11.05
C ILE A 197 4.66 -2.69 -12.10
N ASP A 198 5.45 -2.15 -13.02
CA ASP A 198 6.10 -2.91 -14.08
C ASP A 198 7.50 -3.37 -13.66
N TYR A 199 7.59 -4.59 -13.14
CA TYR A 199 8.87 -5.17 -12.73
C TYR A 199 9.84 -5.41 -13.91
N GLU A 200 9.33 -5.62 -15.12
CA GLU A 200 10.19 -5.82 -16.29
C GLU A 200 10.87 -4.51 -16.68
N ASP A 201 10.13 -3.40 -16.65
CA ASP A 201 10.68 -2.04 -16.82
C ASP A 201 11.73 -1.71 -15.74
N GLN A 202 11.42 -2.01 -14.46
CA GLN A 202 12.37 -1.83 -13.36
C GLN A 202 13.67 -2.61 -13.59
N ILE A 203 13.59 -3.87 -14.05
CA ILE A 203 14.77 -4.69 -14.35
C ILE A 203 15.57 -4.09 -15.52
N LYS A 204 14.90 -3.65 -16.59
CA LYS A 204 15.57 -2.98 -17.73
C LYS A 204 16.33 -1.74 -17.28
N LYS A 205 15.71 -0.89 -16.44
CA LYS A 205 16.39 0.29 -15.89
C LYS A 205 17.58 -0.09 -15.01
N LEU A 206 17.44 -1.10 -14.14
CA LEU A 206 18.54 -1.60 -13.29
C LEU A 206 19.73 -2.17 -14.09
N LEU A 207 19.49 -2.80 -15.24
CA LEU A 207 20.55 -3.33 -16.09
C LEU A 207 21.50 -2.25 -16.61
N SER A 208 21.06 -0.99 -16.72
CA SER A 208 21.94 0.13 -17.08
C SER A 208 23.05 0.41 -16.05
N TYR A 209 22.87 -0.07 -14.80
CA TYR A 209 23.84 0.01 -13.72
C TYR A 209 24.65 -1.27 -13.54
N SER A 210 24.52 -2.21 -14.48
CA SER A 210 25.15 -3.52 -14.43
C SER A 210 26.33 -3.63 -15.40
N ASN A 211 27.22 -4.59 -15.12
CA ASN A 211 28.23 -5.07 -16.05
C ASN A 211 27.79 -6.36 -16.75
N GLN A 212 28.59 -6.87 -17.69
CA GLN A 212 28.28 -8.09 -18.45
C GLN A 212 28.19 -9.36 -17.57
N LYS A 213 28.65 -9.31 -16.32
CA LYS A 213 28.76 -10.45 -15.43
C LYS A 213 27.57 -10.44 -14.45
N ILE A 214 26.44 -10.99 -14.87
CA ILE A 214 25.21 -10.99 -14.08
C ILE A 214 25.08 -12.26 -13.22
N ALA A 215 24.83 -12.09 -11.93
CA ALA A 215 24.42 -13.14 -11.02
C ALA A 215 23.04 -12.83 -10.41
N VAL A 216 22.29 -13.86 -10.04
CA VAL A 216 20.92 -13.72 -9.52
C VAL A 216 20.76 -14.57 -8.25
N PHE A 217 20.30 -13.94 -7.18
CA PHE A 217 19.81 -14.63 -5.98
C PHE A 217 18.29 -14.50 -5.88
N ASN A 218 17.62 -15.58 -5.52
CA ASN A 218 16.18 -15.60 -5.28
C ASN A 218 15.84 -16.45 -4.04
N ASP A 219 14.59 -16.43 -3.60
CA ASP A 219 14.12 -17.17 -2.43
C ASP A 219 13.16 -18.33 -2.74
N GLY A 220 12.97 -18.65 -4.03
CA GLY A 220 12.03 -19.66 -4.50
C GLY A 220 10.56 -19.21 -4.49
N SER A 221 10.26 -17.97 -4.08
CA SER A 221 8.90 -17.44 -4.08
C SER A 221 8.38 -17.23 -5.51
N ARG A 222 7.04 -17.15 -5.64
CA ARG A 222 6.40 -16.83 -6.93
C ARG A 222 6.93 -15.53 -7.54
N LEU A 223 7.09 -14.48 -6.70
CA LEU A 223 7.62 -13.20 -7.14
C LEU A 223 9.10 -13.31 -7.50
N GLY A 224 9.93 -13.93 -6.65
CA GLY A 224 11.36 -14.13 -6.94
C GLY A 224 11.60 -14.88 -8.25
N ASN A 225 10.82 -15.93 -8.52
CA ASN A 225 10.89 -16.69 -9.78
C ASN A 225 10.43 -15.86 -10.98
N MET A 226 9.36 -15.07 -10.83
CA MET A 226 8.91 -14.15 -11.89
C MET A 226 10.00 -13.15 -12.25
N LEU A 227 10.64 -12.53 -11.25
CA LEU A 227 11.74 -11.58 -11.47
C LEU A 227 12.95 -12.24 -12.15
N ASN A 228 13.30 -13.48 -11.77
CA ASN A 228 14.37 -14.22 -12.43
C ASN A 228 14.07 -14.50 -13.90
N ASN A 229 12.81 -14.81 -14.22
CA ASN A 229 12.38 -15.07 -15.59
C ASN A 229 12.50 -13.81 -16.45
N TYR A 230 12.09 -12.64 -15.92
CA TYR A 230 12.30 -11.37 -16.60
C TYR A 230 13.79 -11.11 -16.87
N ILE A 231 14.66 -11.33 -15.89
CA ILE A 231 16.12 -11.19 -16.11
C ILE A 231 16.59 -12.17 -17.18
N SER A 232 16.22 -13.45 -17.08
CA SER A 232 16.69 -14.52 -17.98
C SER A 232 16.24 -14.32 -19.44
N ASN A 233 15.09 -13.67 -19.65
CA ASN A 233 14.59 -13.30 -20.97
C ASN A 233 15.37 -12.13 -21.60
N LEU A 234 15.98 -11.28 -20.78
CA LEU A 234 16.77 -10.12 -21.24
C LEU A 234 18.27 -10.45 -21.35
N ILE A 235 18.79 -11.25 -20.43
CA ILE A 235 20.21 -11.62 -20.35
C ILE A 235 20.37 -12.96 -19.63
N THR A 236 21.24 -13.84 -20.15
CA THR A 236 21.56 -15.11 -19.48
C THR A 236 22.48 -14.88 -18.28
N PRO A 237 22.04 -15.14 -17.03
CA PRO A 237 22.91 -14.98 -15.86
C PRO A 237 24.02 -16.03 -15.85
N ILE A 238 25.22 -15.63 -15.46
CA ILE A 238 26.35 -16.56 -15.30
C ILE A 238 26.26 -17.39 -14.01
N TYR A 239 25.39 -16.99 -13.10
CA TYR A 239 25.14 -17.65 -11.83
C TYR A 239 23.73 -17.35 -11.34
N THR A 240 22.98 -18.39 -11.01
CA THR A 240 21.67 -18.27 -10.37
C THR A 240 21.63 -19.17 -9.15
N LYS A 241 21.19 -18.63 -8.00
CA LYS A 241 21.06 -19.40 -6.78
C LYS A 241 19.79 -19.07 -6.01
N GLU A 242 19.05 -20.11 -5.69
CA GLU A 242 17.96 -20.05 -4.72
C GLU A 242 18.51 -20.20 -3.29
N ILE A 243 18.08 -19.28 -2.42
CA ILE A 243 18.28 -19.28 -0.97
C ILE A 243 16.91 -19.47 -0.32
N SER A 244 16.41 -20.71 -0.29
CA SER A 244 15.10 -21.04 0.29
C SER A 244 15.13 -21.23 1.81
N GLY A 245 13.94 -21.10 2.42
CA GLY A 245 13.72 -21.29 3.86
C GLY A 245 14.51 -20.31 4.74
N ASN A 246 14.84 -20.77 5.95
CA ASN A 246 15.60 -20.02 6.96
C ASN A 246 17.11 -20.28 6.84
N LYS A 247 17.62 -20.58 5.65
CA LYS A 247 19.03 -20.88 5.46
C LYS A 247 19.88 -19.64 5.73
N LEU A 248 20.61 -19.66 6.84
CA LEU A 248 21.53 -18.58 7.25
C LEU A 248 22.97 -18.84 6.84
N ASP A 249 23.37 -20.11 6.67
CA ASP A 249 24.72 -20.44 6.22
C ASP A 249 24.86 -20.25 4.70
N LEU A 250 25.50 -19.14 4.35
CA LEU A 250 25.80 -18.76 2.98
C LEU A 250 27.23 -19.12 2.56
N LYS A 251 28.08 -19.62 3.48
CA LYS A 251 29.48 -19.93 3.20
C LYS A 251 29.66 -20.87 2.00
N PRO A 252 28.92 -22.01 1.88
CA PRO A 252 29.09 -22.92 0.73
C PRO A 252 28.71 -22.29 -0.62
N THR A 253 27.96 -21.20 -0.60
CA THR A 253 27.47 -20.51 -1.81
C THR A 253 28.42 -19.38 -2.22
N LEU A 254 29.02 -18.71 -1.24
CA LEU A 254 29.77 -17.47 -1.42
C LEU A 254 31.29 -17.68 -1.41
N GLU A 255 31.79 -18.55 -0.53
CA GLU A 255 33.22 -18.77 -0.37
C GLU A 255 33.85 -19.28 -1.68
N ASN A 256 34.95 -18.64 -2.08
CA ASN A 256 35.71 -18.97 -3.30
C ASN A 256 34.89 -18.98 -4.61
N ASN A 257 33.69 -18.38 -4.63
CA ASN A 257 32.86 -18.36 -5.83
C ASN A 257 33.30 -17.25 -6.80
N SER A 258 34.18 -17.59 -7.74
CA SER A 258 34.70 -16.65 -8.74
C SER A 258 33.61 -16.04 -9.63
N ARG A 259 32.47 -16.70 -9.81
CA ARG A 259 31.31 -16.18 -10.57
C ARG A 259 30.64 -14.99 -9.88
N LEU A 260 30.82 -14.81 -8.58
CA LEU A 260 30.26 -13.67 -7.84
C LEU A 260 31.23 -12.50 -7.69
N ARG A 261 32.53 -12.72 -7.95
CA ARG A 261 33.54 -11.66 -7.84
C ARG A 261 33.37 -10.63 -8.94
N ASN A 262 33.25 -9.35 -8.59
CA ASN A 262 33.02 -8.24 -9.54
C ASN A 262 31.82 -8.49 -10.49
N SER A 263 30.82 -9.25 -10.06
CA SER A 263 29.56 -9.41 -10.81
C SER A 263 28.56 -8.33 -10.40
N SER A 264 27.62 -8.03 -11.28
CA SER A 264 26.38 -7.33 -10.89
C SER A 264 25.37 -8.36 -10.42
N ILE A 265 24.83 -8.17 -9.22
CA ILE A 265 24.05 -9.20 -8.53
C ILE A 265 22.62 -8.70 -8.33
N PHE A 266 21.65 -9.37 -8.98
CA PHE A 266 20.24 -9.17 -8.69
C PHE A 266 19.85 -9.88 -7.40
N LEU A 267 19.20 -9.15 -6.50
CA LEU A 267 18.72 -9.61 -5.20
C LEU A 267 17.19 -9.73 -5.23
N ASN A 268 16.69 -10.76 -5.92
CA ASN A 268 15.27 -11.10 -6.00
C ASN A 268 14.81 -11.87 -4.75
N THR A 269 15.22 -11.36 -3.59
CA THR A 269 14.99 -11.96 -2.28
C THR A 269 14.25 -10.97 -1.37
N PRO A 270 13.51 -11.45 -0.36
CA PRO A 270 12.92 -10.60 0.67
C PRO A 270 13.96 -9.82 1.46
N LEU A 271 13.53 -8.71 2.05
CA LEU A 271 14.34 -7.73 2.77
C LEU A 271 15.43 -8.33 3.69
N ILE A 272 15.05 -9.28 4.55
CA ILE A 272 15.98 -9.88 5.52
C ILE A 272 17.09 -10.67 4.80
N LYS A 273 16.75 -11.41 3.74
CA LYS A 273 17.72 -12.19 2.96
C LYS A 273 18.62 -11.29 2.12
N THR A 274 18.07 -10.22 1.56
CA THR A 274 18.82 -9.17 0.86
C THR A 274 19.86 -8.54 1.78
N ALA A 275 19.45 -8.15 3.00
CA ALA A 275 20.34 -7.60 4.00
C ALA A 275 21.46 -8.59 4.37
N LEU A 276 21.10 -9.84 4.67
CA LEU A 276 22.07 -10.90 4.99
C LEU A 276 23.07 -11.14 3.84
N LEU A 277 22.59 -11.29 2.60
CA LEU A 277 23.43 -11.49 1.41
C LEU A 277 24.41 -10.33 1.24
N SER A 278 23.92 -9.09 1.29
CA SER A 278 24.73 -7.89 1.12
C SER A 278 25.88 -7.81 2.14
N SER A 279 25.59 -8.11 3.41
CA SER A 279 26.59 -8.19 4.47
C SER A 279 27.63 -9.29 4.22
N GLN A 280 27.18 -10.48 3.84
CA GLN A 280 28.07 -11.62 3.61
C GLN A 280 28.96 -11.44 2.37
N PHE A 281 28.51 -10.72 1.34
CA PHE A 281 29.37 -10.43 0.17
C PHE A 281 30.64 -9.66 0.54
N ARG A 282 30.55 -8.77 1.54
CA ARG A 282 31.71 -8.09 2.11
C ARG A 282 32.56 -9.05 2.93
N VAL A 283 31.97 -9.86 3.81
CA VAL A 283 32.68 -10.85 4.64
C VAL A 283 33.52 -11.80 3.78
N PHE A 284 32.99 -12.26 2.64
CA PHE A 284 33.68 -13.13 1.70
C PHE A 284 34.52 -12.41 0.63
N ASN A 285 34.71 -11.08 0.75
CA ASN A 285 35.51 -10.24 -0.15
C ASN A 285 35.14 -10.44 -1.63
N LEU A 286 33.83 -10.54 -1.94
CA LEU A 286 33.36 -10.72 -3.32
C LEU A 286 33.41 -9.42 -4.12
N ASN A 287 33.26 -8.28 -3.45
CA ASN A 287 33.27 -6.93 -4.05
C ASN A 287 32.40 -6.86 -5.33
N PRO A 288 31.07 -7.01 -5.22
CA PRO A 288 30.17 -6.91 -6.36
C PRO A 288 30.30 -5.57 -7.08
N ASN A 289 30.17 -5.59 -8.40
CA ASN A 289 30.17 -4.38 -9.22
C ASN A 289 28.95 -3.51 -8.89
N ALA A 290 27.78 -4.16 -8.84
CA ALA A 290 26.52 -3.57 -8.43
C ALA A 290 25.67 -4.60 -7.68
N LEU A 291 24.88 -4.14 -6.72
CA LEU A 291 23.77 -4.88 -6.14
C LEU A 291 22.48 -4.27 -6.68
N LEU A 292 21.66 -5.06 -7.35
CA LEU A 292 20.49 -4.60 -8.07
C LEU A 292 19.25 -5.20 -7.43
N SER A 293 18.27 -4.37 -7.11
CA SER A 293 16.99 -4.82 -6.58
C SER A 293 15.86 -4.06 -7.24
N THR A 294 14.77 -4.77 -7.54
CA THR A 294 13.49 -4.11 -7.82
C THR A 294 12.92 -3.48 -6.53
N GLN A 295 11.75 -2.88 -6.64
CA GLN A 295 11.08 -2.18 -5.54
C GLN A 295 10.79 -3.03 -4.30
N ILE A 296 10.91 -4.36 -4.40
CA ILE A 296 10.72 -5.29 -3.28
C ILE A 296 11.60 -5.00 -2.05
N ASN A 297 12.77 -4.35 -2.25
CA ASN A 297 13.68 -3.97 -1.17
C ASN A 297 13.76 -2.44 -0.97
N TYR A 298 12.90 -1.65 -1.62
CA TYR A 298 12.77 -0.22 -1.34
C TYR A 298 12.01 -0.02 -0.02
N ASN A 299 12.72 -0.19 1.09
CA ASN A 299 12.14 -0.15 2.43
C ASN A 299 13.13 0.45 3.43
N ASN A 300 12.66 1.36 4.29
CA ASN A 300 13.49 2.00 5.33
C ASN A 300 14.20 0.98 6.24
N ALA A 301 13.56 -0.15 6.58
CA ALA A 301 14.17 -1.16 7.44
C ALA A 301 15.45 -1.77 6.83
N LEU A 302 15.66 -1.67 5.51
CA LEU A 302 16.94 -2.06 4.89
C LEU A 302 18.12 -1.28 5.51
N LEU A 303 17.93 0.01 5.81
CA LEU A 303 18.96 0.88 6.36
C LEU A 303 19.40 0.45 7.76
N SER A 304 18.47 -0.09 8.55
CA SER A 304 18.73 -0.61 9.90
C SER A 304 19.30 -2.03 9.89
N LEU A 305 18.99 -2.83 8.86
CA LEU A 305 19.44 -4.22 8.73
C LEU A 305 20.83 -4.35 8.08
N THR A 306 21.38 -3.26 7.54
CA THR A 306 22.64 -3.28 6.79
C THR A 306 23.55 -2.13 7.21
N GLN A 307 24.86 -2.29 7.02
CA GLN A 307 25.79 -1.18 7.17
C GLN A 307 25.89 -0.38 5.87
N PRO A 308 26.23 0.92 5.90
CA PRO A 308 26.39 1.72 4.68
C PRO A 308 27.30 1.08 3.63
N ASN A 309 28.35 0.38 4.06
CA ASN A 309 29.27 -0.31 3.15
C ASN A 309 28.66 -1.56 2.48
N ASP A 310 27.70 -2.24 3.12
CA ASP A 310 27.02 -3.42 2.55
C ASP A 310 26.13 -3.02 1.36
N ARG A 311 25.70 -1.76 1.33
CA ARG A 311 24.80 -1.18 0.32
C ARG A 311 25.42 -0.05 -0.52
N LYS A 312 26.74 0.13 -0.45
CA LYS A 312 27.47 1.21 -1.16
C LYS A 312 27.21 1.22 -2.67
N ASN A 313 27.16 0.04 -3.27
CA ASN A 313 26.89 -0.17 -4.70
C ASN A 313 25.49 -0.75 -4.93
N MET A 314 24.54 -0.51 -4.02
CA MET A 314 23.17 -0.98 -4.16
C MET A 314 22.31 0.05 -4.89
N TYR A 315 21.60 -0.42 -5.91
CA TYR A 315 20.66 0.32 -6.73
C TYR A 315 19.30 -0.37 -6.61
N ILE A 316 18.29 0.42 -6.26
CA ILE A 316 16.94 -0.08 -6.02
C ILE A 316 15.97 0.66 -6.94
N ALA A 317 15.21 -0.05 -7.76
CA ALA A 317 14.15 0.57 -8.54
C ALA A 317 12.99 0.98 -7.62
N ASN A 318 12.39 2.14 -7.89
CA ASN A 318 11.26 2.68 -7.15
C ASN A 318 10.24 3.28 -8.12
N SER A 319 8.98 2.88 -7.99
CA SER A 319 7.86 3.43 -8.78
C SER A 319 6.91 4.29 -7.94
N ILE A 320 7.27 4.62 -6.70
CA ILE A 320 6.54 5.59 -5.86
C ILE A 320 7.07 6.98 -6.18
N SER A 321 6.21 7.86 -6.68
CA SER A 321 6.52 9.27 -6.91
C SER A 321 6.29 10.09 -5.64
N LYS A 322 6.38 11.42 -5.76
CA LYS A 322 6.12 12.32 -4.63
C LYS A 322 4.66 12.18 -4.19
N ILE A 323 4.45 12.08 -2.88
CA ILE A 323 3.12 12.02 -2.26
C ILE A 323 2.87 13.35 -1.54
N ASP A 324 1.64 13.81 -1.51
CA ASP A 324 1.22 14.95 -0.69
C ASP A 324 1.55 14.73 0.80
N ASP A 325 2.15 15.74 1.45
CA ASP A 325 2.67 15.63 2.83
C ASP A 325 1.58 15.29 3.86
N GLU A 326 0.33 15.68 3.61
CA GLU A 326 -0.78 15.36 4.50
C GLU A 326 -1.27 13.92 4.28
N ILE A 327 -1.22 13.36 3.06
CA ILE A 327 -1.43 11.92 2.84
C ILE A 327 -0.33 11.10 3.55
N ILE A 328 0.92 11.56 3.53
CA ILE A 328 2.03 10.92 4.25
C ILE A 328 1.74 10.95 5.76
N SER A 329 1.41 12.13 6.29
CA SER A 329 1.15 12.34 7.71
C SER A 329 -0.05 11.51 8.21
N ASN A 330 -1.15 11.51 7.45
CA ASN A 330 -2.34 10.73 7.77
C ASN A 330 -2.04 9.22 7.74
N ASN A 331 -1.26 8.72 6.77
CA ASN A 331 -0.82 7.32 6.76
C ASN A 331 0.05 6.99 7.98
N ALA A 332 0.96 7.88 8.36
CA ALA A 332 1.85 7.69 9.50
C ALA A 332 1.07 7.57 10.82
N ILE A 333 0.03 8.40 11.00
CA ILE A 333 -0.88 8.32 12.16
C ILE A 333 -1.60 6.96 12.20
N LEU A 334 -1.95 6.41 11.03
CA LEU A 334 -2.55 5.07 10.90
C LEU A 334 -1.53 3.92 11.02
N GLY A 335 -0.27 4.21 11.35
CA GLY A 335 0.78 3.22 11.58
C GLY A 335 1.45 2.69 10.31
N GLN A 336 1.36 3.44 9.21
CA GLN A 336 1.88 3.04 7.91
C GLN A 336 2.82 4.09 7.32
N ASN A 337 3.89 3.63 6.67
CA ASN A 337 4.72 4.51 5.86
C ASN A 337 4.44 4.25 4.38
N ILE A 338 3.61 5.10 3.79
CA ILE A 338 3.19 5.00 2.38
C ILE A 338 4.35 5.24 1.41
N GLU A 339 5.39 5.99 1.80
CA GLU A 339 6.55 6.28 0.95
C GLU A 339 7.38 5.04 0.61
N TYR A 340 7.21 3.95 1.39
CA TYR A 340 7.90 2.67 1.18
C TYR A 340 6.93 1.52 0.87
N ASP A 341 5.66 1.82 0.55
CA ASP A 341 4.64 0.82 0.24
C ASP A 341 3.96 1.12 -1.08
N TRP A 342 4.40 0.43 -2.13
CA TRP A 342 3.91 0.67 -3.48
C TRP A 342 2.46 0.21 -3.68
N VAL A 343 1.98 -0.76 -2.89
CA VAL A 343 0.58 -1.23 -2.97
C VAL A 343 -0.34 -0.18 -2.36
N ALA A 344 0.08 0.42 -1.25
CA ALA A 344 -0.58 1.57 -0.66
C ALA A 344 -0.62 2.76 -1.60
N TYR A 345 0.54 3.11 -2.19
CA TYR A 345 0.67 4.16 -3.18
C TYR A 345 -0.30 3.94 -4.34
N SER A 346 -0.25 2.76 -4.95
CA SER A 346 -1.13 2.36 -6.05
C SER A 346 -2.61 2.40 -5.66
N SER A 347 -2.98 1.97 -4.45
CA SER A 347 -4.36 2.04 -3.98
C SER A 347 -4.84 3.48 -3.79
N THR A 348 -3.97 4.36 -3.31
CA THR A 348 -4.24 5.79 -3.12
C THR A 348 -4.42 6.48 -4.47
N PHE A 349 -3.52 6.21 -5.43
CA PHE A 349 -3.67 6.65 -6.81
C PHE A 349 -4.98 6.14 -7.43
N GLY A 350 -5.31 4.87 -7.21
CA GLY A 350 -6.54 4.29 -7.74
C GLY A 350 -7.80 4.98 -7.24
N PHE A 351 -7.83 5.35 -5.96
CA PHE A 351 -8.89 6.16 -5.42
C PHE A 351 -8.93 7.53 -6.09
N ASP A 352 -7.80 8.24 -6.14
CA ASP A 352 -7.71 9.57 -6.76
C ASP A 352 -8.16 9.55 -8.23
N TYR A 353 -7.70 8.56 -8.99
CA TYR A 353 -8.07 8.36 -10.38
C TYR A 353 -9.58 8.11 -10.52
N ILE A 354 -10.16 7.22 -9.69
CA ILE A 354 -11.61 6.98 -9.73
C ILE A 354 -12.38 8.27 -9.43
N TYR A 355 -11.96 8.97 -8.38
CA TYR A 355 -12.59 10.20 -7.91
C TYR A 355 -12.55 11.28 -8.98
N THR A 356 -11.37 11.62 -9.49
CA THR A 356 -11.17 12.70 -10.47
C THR A 356 -11.66 12.35 -11.87
N LYS A 357 -11.67 11.07 -12.24
CA LYS A 357 -12.07 10.66 -13.60
C LYS A 357 -13.56 10.39 -13.75
N PHE A 358 -14.20 9.78 -12.75
CA PHE A 358 -15.56 9.24 -12.88
C PHE A 358 -16.58 9.83 -11.90
N ILE A 359 -16.15 10.44 -10.79
CA ILE A 359 -17.06 10.95 -9.76
C ILE A 359 -17.13 12.48 -9.81
N ASN A 360 -16.00 13.16 -9.78
CA ASN A 360 -15.89 14.62 -9.84
C ASN A 360 -14.79 15.03 -10.83
N SER A 361 -15.18 15.25 -12.09
CA SER A 361 -14.27 15.61 -13.19
C SER A 361 -13.63 16.99 -13.07
N ASP A 362 -14.18 17.85 -12.21
CA ASP A 362 -13.66 19.20 -11.99
C ASP A 362 -12.54 19.23 -10.93
N ALA A 363 -12.38 18.14 -10.18
CA ALA A 363 -11.32 18.02 -9.19
C ALA A 363 -9.95 17.75 -9.85
N SER A 364 -8.93 18.50 -9.43
CA SER A 364 -7.54 18.24 -9.84
C SER A 364 -6.98 17.01 -9.13
N SER A 365 -6.25 16.15 -9.85
CA SER A 365 -5.54 15.00 -9.27
C SER A 365 -4.45 15.43 -8.27
N LEU A 366 -4.22 14.61 -7.25
CA LEU A 366 -3.06 14.75 -6.33
C LEU A 366 -1.82 13.98 -6.82
N PHE A 367 -1.90 13.32 -7.98
CA PHE A 367 -0.88 12.45 -8.51
C PHE A 367 -0.52 12.84 -9.95
N ASP A 368 0.72 12.57 -10.34
CA ASP A 368 1.23 12.89 -11.68
C ASP A 368 1.11 11.69 -12.65
N GLU A 369 0.90 10.48 -12.12
CA GLU A 369 0.76 9.27 -12.93
C GLU A 369 -0.46 9.34 -13.85
N LYS A 370 -0.33 8.65 -14.99
CA LYS A 370 -1.36 8.59 -16.02
C LYS A 370 -1.77 7.16 -16.26
N VAL A 371 -3.04 6.98 -16.64
CA VAL A 371 -3.55 5.69 -17.13
C VAL A 371 -3.50 5.72 -18.66
N GLN A 372 -2.80 4.75 -19.24
CA GLN A 372 -2.75 4.51 -20.68
C GLN A 372 -3.12 3.06 -20.97
N ASP A 373 -4.03 2.83 -21.92
CA ASP A 373 -4.48 1.50 -22.32
C ASP A 373 -4.92 0.60 -21.14
N GLY A 374 -5.59 1.22 -20.16
CA GLY A 374 -6.05 0.53 -18.95
C GLY A 374 -4.94 0.20 -17.94
N GLN A 375 -3.72 0.73 -18.08
CA GLN A 375 -2.61 0.51 -17.15
C GLN A 375 -2.05 1.84 -16.62
N VAL A 376 -1.76 1.91 -15.33
CA VAL A 376 -1.04 3.03 -14.72
C VAL A 376 0.41 3.03 -15.19
N ILE A 377 0.87 4.17 -15.68
CA ILE A 377 2.25 4.38 -16.11
C ILE A 377 3.00 5.07 -14.97
N TYR A 378 3.93 4.33 -14.37
CA TYR A 378 4.78 4.82 -13.30
C TYR A 378 6.10 5.35 -13.85
N ASP A 379 6.60 6.45 -13.27
CA ASP A 379 7.97 6.91 -13.48
C ASP A 379 8.92 6.10 -12.59
N THR A 380 9.49 5.02 -13.13
CA THR A 380 10.46 4.20 -12.41
C THR A 380 11.74 4.99 -12.20
N LYS A 381 12.13 5.23 -10.95
CA LYS A 381 13.39 5.87 -10.53
C LYS A 381 14.39 4.85 -9.99
N ILE A 382 15.69 5.14 -10.10
CA ILE A 382 16.75 4.36 -9.44
C ILE A 382 17.23 5.09 -8.19
N MET A 383 17.05 4.42 -7.07
CA MET A 383 17.39 4.91 -5.74
C MET A 383 18.72 4.32 -5.28
N LYS A 384 19.55 5.16 -4.68
CA LYS A 384 20.67 4.74 -3.83
C LYS A 384 20.40 5.12 -2.40
N SER A 385 21.11 4.47 -1.49
CA SER A 385 20.99 4.76 -0.07
C SER A 385 22.25 5.46 0.44
N ASN A 386 22.07 6.43 1.34
CA ASN A 386 23.13 7.06 2.13
C ASN A 386 22.97 6.65 3.61
N GLN A 387 23.69 7.26 4.54
CA GLN A 387 23.59 6.88 5.96
C GLN A 387 22.17 7.00 6.54
N PHE A 388 21.35 7.94 6.05
CA PHE A 388 20.09 8.35 6.67
C PHE A 388 18.83 8.02 5.86
N GLY A 389 18.95 7.70 4.58
CA GLY A 389 17.81 7.54 3.69
C GLY A 389 18.17 7.08 2.29
N PHE A 390 17.19 7.18 1.39
CA PHE A 390 17.35 6.96 -0.04
C PHE A 390 17.35 8.29 -0.79
N TYR A 391 18.04 8.33 -1.93
CA TYR A 391 18.06 9.47 -2.86
C TYR A 391 18.00 8.95 -4.30
N SER A 392 17.30 9.70 -5.16
CA SER A 392 17.18 9.37 -6.57
C SER A 392 18.46 9.71 -7.33
N LEU A 393 18.85 8.85 -8.26
CA LEU A 393 19.91 9.15 -9.24
C LEU A 393 19.40 9.90 -10.46
N ASP A 394 18.11 9.80 -10.75
CA ASP A 394 17.52 10.33 -11.97
C ASP A 394 17.20 11.84 -11.85
N GLU A 395 17.07 12.37 -10.63
CA GLU A 395 16.79 13.78 -10.36
C GLU A 395 18.04 14.68 -10.41
N ASN A 396 19.24 14.10 -10.49
CA ASN A 396 20.52 14.83 -10.46
C ASN A 396 21.04 15.28 -11.84
N SER A 397 20.27 15.15 -12.91
CA SER A 397 20.69 15.61 -14.24
C SER A 397 20.47 17.11 -14.48
N GLU A 398 19.67 17.81 -13.65
CA GLU A 398 19.39 19.25 -13.80
C GLU A 398 19.90 20.13 -12.65
N ALA A 399 20.42 19.55 -11.55
CA ALA A 399 20.85 20.30 -10.36
C ALA A 399 22.37 20.41 -10.17
N SER A 400 23.16 20.32 -11.26
CA SER A 400 24.62 20.58 -11.23
C SER A 400 24.99 22.02 -11.59
N SER A 401 24.12 22.98 -11.26
CA SER A 401 24.50 24.39 -11.15
C SER A 401 23.84 25.01 -9.93
N SER A 402 24.67 25.49 -9.01
CA SER A 402 24.35 26.20 -7.76
C SER A 402 24.05 25.36 -6.52
N SER A 403 25.10 25.02 -5.77
CA SER A 403 25.06 25.22 -4.32
C SER A 403 26.45 25.59 -3.82
N ILE A 404 26.61 26.90 -3.56
CA ILE A 404 27.68 27.47 -2.76
C ILE A 404 27.34 27.13 -1.31
N PHE A 405 28.20 26.35 -0.66
CA PHE A 405 28.10 26.11 0.79
C PHE A 405 28.33 27.43 1.56
N PRO A 406 27.47 27.79 2.52
CA PRO A 406 27.82 28.83 3.49
C PRO A 406 28.80 28.26 4.51
N THR A 407 30.00 28.85 4.56
CA THR A 407 30.94 28.68 5.67
C THR A 407 30.32 29.21 6.95
N ARG A 408 30.29 28.38 8.00
CA ARG A 408 29.87 28.81 9.34
C ARG A 408 30.99 29.64 10.02
N PRO A 409 30.60 30.56 10.93
CA PRO A 409 31.49 31.53 11.58
C PRO A 409 32.53 30.90 12.49
#